data_AF-A0A2N3NB33-F1
#
_entry.id   AF-A0A2N3NB33-F1
#
_cell.length_a   1.000
_cell.length_b   1.000
_cell.length_c   1.000
_cell.angle_alpha   90.00
_cell.angle_beta   90.00
_cell.angle_gamma   90.00
#
_symmetry.space_group_name_H-M   'P 1'
#
loop_
_entity.id
_entity.type
_entity.pdbx_description
1 polymer ?
#
loop_
_entity_poly.entity_id
_entity_poly.type
_entity_poly.pdbx_seq_one_letter_code
_entity_poly.pdbx_strand_id
1 'polypeptide(L)'
;MATSNLASAMAAWNRTRIFSTSTGQEVSQPPFAAILANGHTGQWNLPWDLPWDLPFTPFTPQPTKPWYYLMSSRGSSRGSGGNSSGKRDSGKPSKGAQRSVRKLIESLETHRVNTLTELCRIERFAASCDDEDDARAFQGPMTAAWDYYVSSNQFLTELRGLTRSYPICSDIIYAAEVRVRSDPDSNRSWNLAWLLLRKMIGDDLVASFASIEAAKPEMWGEMEPTEEEIQQLAACFEYEWNRAVTTMLRHWAASPRWC
;
A
#
# COMPACT_ATOMS: atom_id res chain seq x y z
N MET A 1 -35.54 15.97 2.01
CA MET A 1 -35.26 16.18 0.57
C MET A 1 -33.83 15.75 0.21
N ALA A 2 -32.83 15.91 1.08
CA ALA A 2 -31.43 15.47 0.86
C ALA A 2 -31.22 13.98 0.47
N THR A 3 -32.05 13.05 0.95
CA THR A 3 -31.91 11.61 0.63
C THR A 3 -32.20 11.26 -0.82
N SER A 4 -32.97 12.09 -1.53
CA SER A 4 -33.33 11.86 -2.94
C SER A 4 -32.14 12.15 -3.87
N ASN A 5 -31.32 13.13 -3.52
CA ASN A 5 -30.22 13.58 -4.37
C ASN A 5 -29.00 12.66 -4.26
N LEU A 6 -28.71 12.17 -3.05
CA LEU A 6 -27.67 11.16 -2.83
C LEU A 6 -27.99 9.86 -3.61
N ALA A 7 -29.25 9.42 -3.61
CA ALA A 7 -29.68 8.25 -4.38
C ALA A 7 -29.55 8.48 -5.90
N SER A 8 -29.87 9.68 -6.38
CA SER A 8 -29.68 10.05 -7.80
C SER A 8 -28.20 10.16 -8.19
N ALA A 9 -27.33 10.68 -7.33
CA ALA A 9 -25.89 10.71 -7.53
C ALA A 9 -25.30 9.29 -7.54
N MET A 10 -25.71 8.43 -6.60
CA MET A 10 -25.37 7.00 -6.59
C MET A 10 -25.86 6.28 -7.86
N ALA A 11 -27.02 6.67 -8.40
CA ALA A 11 -27.55 6.14 -9.65
C ALA A 11 -26.83 6.70 -10.90
N ALA A 12 -26.39 7.95 -10.88
CA ALA A 12 -25.55 8.54 -11.93
C ALA A 12 -24.18 7.86 -11.98
N TRP A 13 -23.54 7.68 -10.82
CA TRP A 13 -22.28 6.94 -10.67
C TRP A 13 -22.35 5.49 -11.12
N ASN A 14 -23.43 4.78 -10.79
CA ASN A 14 -23.63 3.40 -11.27
C ASN A 14 -23.86 3.33 -12.80
N ARG A 15 -24.31 4.41 -13.45
CA ARG A 15 -24.53 4.45 -14.91
C ARG A 15 -23.23 4.68 -15.70
N THR A 16 -22.30 5.48 -15.20
CA THR A 16 -20.96 5.66 -15.79
C THR A 16 -20.11 4.39 -15.80
N ARG A 17 -20.48 3.36 -15.02
CA ARG A 17 -19.85 2.03 -15.03
C ARG A 17 -20.17 1.16 -16.25
N ILE A 18 -21.27 1.42 -16.96
CA ILE A 18 -21.76 0.49 -17.99
C ILE A 18 -21.20 0.83 -19.38
N PHE A 19 -20.71 2.05 -19.61
CA PHE A 19 -20.07 2.42 -20.87
C PHE A 19 -18.85 3.32 -20.63
N SER A 20 -17.67 2.74 -20.76
CA SER A 20 -16.47 3.47 -21.17
C SER A 20 -15.49 2.49 -21.83
N THR A 21 -15.91 1.96 -22.98
CA THR A 21 -14.98 1.63 -24.06
C THR A 21 -15.22 2.61 -25.19
N SER A 22 -14.18 3.35 -25.56
CA SER A 22 -14.06 4.15 -26.77
C SER A 22 -15.00 5.35 -26.91
N THR A 23 -14.45 6.55 -26.71
CA THR A 23 -14.20 7.48 -27.83
C THR A 23 -13.18 8.53 -27.40
N GLY A 24 -12.18 8.75 -28.25
CA GLY A 24 -11.14 9.74 -28.02
C GLY A 24 -11.69 11.15 -28.01
N GLN A 25 -11.24 11.94 -27.03
CA GLN A 25 -11.24 13.39 -27.15
C GLN A 25 -10.06 13.98 -26.37
N GLU A 26 -9.60 15.10 -26.92
CA GLU A 26 -8.37 15.86 -26.74
C GLU A 26 -7.93 16.09 -25.29
N VAL A 27 -6.62 15.91 -25.06
CA VAL A 27 -5.93 16.21 -23.81
C VAL A 27 -5.84 17.72 -23.62
N SER A 28 -6.70 18.28 -22.77
CA SER A 28 -6.44 19.56 -22.13
C SER A 28 -5.90 19.29 -20.71
N GLN A 29 -4.78 19.92 -20.40
CA GLN A 29 -4.00 19.72 -19.17
C GLN A 29 -4.86 19.89 -17.89
N PRO A 30 -4.71 19.04 -16.86
CA PRO A 30 -5.41 19.24 -15.60
C PRO A 30 -4.86 20.47 -14.84
N PRO A 31 -5.73 21.23 -14.14
CA PRO A 31 -5.33 22.44 -13.41
C PRO A 31 -4.62 22.08 -12.11
N PHE A 32 -3.33 21.77 -12.17
CA PHE A 32 -2.52 21.37 -11.00
C PHE A 32 -1.97 22.54 -10.17
N ALA A 33 -2.43 23.78 -10.36
CA ALA A 33 -1.76 24.96 -9.78
C ALA A 33 -2.43 25.60 -8.54
N ALA A 34 -3.54 25.09 -8.00
CA ALA A 34 -4.30 25.83 -6.97
C ALA A 34 -4.25 25.28 -5.53
N ILE A 35 -3.76 24.06 -5.26
CA ILE A 35 -3.94 23.40 -3.94
C ILE A 35 -2.64 23.27 -3.13
N LEU A 36 -1.71 24.22 -3.30
CA LEU A 36 -0.59 24.40 -2.36
C LEU A 36 -0.65 25.73 -1.59
N ALA A 37 -1.71 26.53 -1.76
CA ALA A 37 -1.80 27.87 -1.18
C ALA A 37 -2.82 28.03 -0.03
N ASN A 38 -3.77 27.12 0.15
CA ASN A 38 -4.81 27.29 1.16
C ASN A 38 -4.55 26.41 2.38
N GLY A 39 -3.72 26.93 3.28
CA GLY A 39 -3.74 26.54 4.69
C GLY A 39 -5.09 26.93 5.31
N HIS A 40 -6.04 26.00 5.32
CA HIS A 40 -7.22 26.10 6.17
C HIS A 40 -7.08 25.12 7.33
N THR A 41 -6.67 25.66 8.47
CA THR A 41 -6.93 25.11 9.79
C THR A 41 -8.43 25.17 10.06
N GLY A 42 -9.18 24.24 9.47
CA GLY A 42 -10.55 23.93 9.86
C GLY A 42 -10.52 22.85 10.92
N GLN A 43 -10.84 23.22 12.16
CA GLN A 43 -10.95 22.30 13.28
C GLN A 43 -12.19 21.41 13.06
N TRP A 44 -11.98 20.15 12.68
CA TRP A 44 -13.05 19.17 12.48
C TRP A 44 -13.54 18.62 13.82
N ASN A 45 -14.78 18.95 14.21
CA ASN A 45 -15.51 18.22 15.24
C ASN A 45 -16.33 17.10 14.58
N LEU A 46 -15.81 15.88 14.63
CA LEU A 46 -16.53 14.66 14.23
C LEU A 46 -17.27 14.08 15.45
N PRO A 47 -18.55 13.64 15.32
CA PRO A 47 -19.31 13.06 16.42
C PRO A 47 -19.15 11.53 16.44
N TRP A 48 -17.96 11.04 16.78
CA TRP A 48 -17.78 9.69 17.33
C TRP A 48 -16.38 9.54 17.92
N ASP A 49 -16.29 9.16 19.19
CA ASP A 49 -15.06 8.77 19.86
C ASP A 49 -14.65 7.36 19.40
N LEU A 50 -13.60 7.24 18.58
CA LEU A 50 -12.91 5.96 18.38
C LEU A 50 -11.65 5.89 19.26
N PRO A 51 -11.32 4.72 19.84
CA PRO A 51 -10.24 4.58 20.81
C PRO A 51 -8.90 4.46 20.09
N TRP A 52 -8.16 5.56 19.97
CA TRP A 52 -6.83 5.61 19.35
C TRP A 52 -5.69 5.68 20.37
N ASP A 53 -5.78 5.00 21.52
CA ASP A 53 -4.60 4.87 22.41
C ASP A 53 -3.63 3.80 21.90
N LEU A 54 -2.81 4.18 20.91
CA LEU A 54 -1.51 3.54 20.68
C LEU A 54 -0.42 4.47 21.21
N PRO A 55 0.42 4.04 22.18
CA PRO A 55 1.44 4.89 22.74
C PRO A 55 2.50 5.24 21.68
N PHE A 56 2.50 6.51 21.27
CA PHE A 56 3.58 7.15 20.54
C PHE A 56 4.76 7.32 21.50
N THR A 57 5.75 6.42 21.44
CA THR A 57 7.06 6.69 22.04
C THR A 57 7.96 7.34 21.00
N PRO A 58 8.46 8.58 21.20
CA PRO A 58 9.53 9.12 20.38
C PRO A 58 10.80 8.28 20.63
N PHE A 59 11.23 7.51 19.63
CA PHE A 59 12.39 6.64 19.78
C PHE A 59 13.67 7.39 19.39
N THR A 60 14.59 7.48 20.36
CA THR A 60 15.96 7.95 20.18
C THR A 60 16.76 6.99 19.30
N PRO A 61 17.61 7.48 18.38
CA PRO A 61 18.35 6.62 17.48
C PRO A 61 19.44 5.85 18.24
N GLN A 62 19.26 4.53 18.36
CA GLN A 62 20.34 3.60 18.70
C GLN A 62 20.98 3.11 17.40
N PRO A 63 22.32 2.91 17.35
CA PRO A 63 22.98 2.33 16.19
C PRO A 63 22.65 0.84 16.11
N THR A 64 21.73 0.48 15.22
CA THR A 64 21.34 -0.93 14.99
C THR A 64 21.89 -1.45 13.67
N LYS A 65 22.23 -2.74 13.67
CA LYS A 65 22.86 -3.43 12.55
C LYS A 65 21.91 -3.54 11.35
N PRO A 66 22.46 -3.61 10.12
CA PRO A 66 21.67 -3.69 8.91
C PRO A 66 20.71 -4.90 8.85
N TRP A 67 19.60 -4.84 8.12
CA TRP A 67 18.57 -5.90 8.05
C TRP A 67 19.08 -7.28 7.64
N TYR A 68 20.20 -7.36 6.91
CA TYR A 68 20.87 -8.64 6.61
C TYR A 68 21.40 -9.34 7.87
N TYR A 69 21.67 -8.61 8.96
CA TYR A 69 22.04 -9.18 10.27
C TYR A 69 20.82 -9.71 11.06
N LEU A 70 19.62 -9.17 10.83
CA LEU A 70 18.41 -9.59 11.55
C LEU A 70 17.84 -10.91 11.02
N MET A 71 18.05 -11.19 9.73
CA MET A 71 17.76 -12.50 9.15
C MET A 71 18.70 -13.59 9.69
N SER A 72 19.94 -13.24 10.05
CA SER A 72 20.92 -14.18 10.62
C SER A 72 20.84 -14.41 12.14
N SER A 73 19.98 -13.68 12.88
CA SER A 73 20.11 -13.58 14.35
C SER A 73 18.95 -14.14 15.19
N ARG A 74 18.02 -14.92 14.62
CA ARG A 74 17.00 -15.64 15.42
C ARG A 74 17.28 -17.14 15.50
N GLY A 75 18.39 -17.49 16.13
CA GLY A 75 18.71 -18.87 16.43
C GLY A 75 19.67 -19.02 17.60
N SER A 76 19.28 -18.62 18.82
CA SER A 76 19.96 -19.09 20.04
C SER A 76 19.17 -18.82 21.34
N SER A 77 19.08 -19.88 22.16
CA SER A 77 18.57 -20.01 23.55
C SER A 77 17.05 -20.27 23.69
N ARG A 78 16.54 -21.33 24.35
CA ARG A 78 16.95 -22.23 25.46
C ARG A 78 16.28 -23.62 25.25
N GLY A 79 16.68 -24.78 25.80
CA GLY A 79 17.56 -25.15 26.91
C GLY A 79 17.80 -26.68 26.99
N SER A 80 18.60 -27.07 27.99
CA SER A 80 19.28 -28.35 28.23
C SER A 80 18.53 -29.68 28.07
N GLY A 81 19.25 -30.68 27.56
CA GLY A 81 19.08 -32.08 27.94
C GLY A 81 19.61 -33.09 26.92
N GLY A 82 20.56 -33.93 27.31
CA GLY A 82 20.72 -35.27 26.70
C GLY A 82 21.96 -35.48 25.83
N ASN A 83 22.81 -36.39 26.32
CA ASN A 83 24.05 -36.88 25.72
C ASN A 83 23.77 -37.85 24.55
N SER A 84 24.31 -37.62 23.35
CA SER A 84 24.58 -38.68 22.37
C SER A 84 25.52 -38.19 21.27
N SER A 85 26.65 -38.88 21.12
CA SER A 85 27.65 -38.70 20.09
C SER A 85 27.10 -39.02 18.69
N GLY A 86 26.80 -37.98 17.91
CA GLY A 86 26.51 -38.07 16.49
C GLY A 86 27.41 -37.11 15.72
N LYS A 87 28.15 -37.63 14.74
CA LYS A 87 29.05 -36.86 13.85
C LYS A 87 28.30 -35.66 13.25
N ARG A 88 28.82 -34.46 13.47
CA ARG A 88 28.34 -33.22 12.85
C ARG A 88 28.78 -33.20 11.39
N ASP A 89 27.84 -33.46 10.49
CA ASP A 89 28.00 -33.21 9.06
C ASP A 89 27.78 -31.71 8.82
N SER A 90 28.85 -31.03 8.42
CA SER A 90 28.86 -29.60 8.16
C SER A 90 28.36 -29.31 6.74
N GLY A 91 27.14 -28.75 6.66
CA GLY A 91 26.87 -27.56 5.86
C GLY A 91 26.90 -27.69 4.33
N LYS A 92 25.89 -28.33 3.74
CA LYS A 92 25.44 -27.99 2.39
C LYS A 92 23.91 -27.87 2.38
N PRO A 93 23.34 -26.74 1.93
CA PRO A 93 21.90 -26.64 1.75
C PRO A 93 21.45 -27.77 0.82
N SER A 94 20.33 -28.42 1.14
CA SER A 94 19.83 -29.49 0.30
C SER A 94 19.63 -28.93 -1.12
N LYS A 95 20.07 -29.66 -2.15
CA LYS A 95 19.91 -29.24 -3.56
C LYS A 95 18.46 -28.89 -3.91
N GLY A 96 17.48 -29.37 -3.14
CA GLY A 96 16.07 -29.01 -3.26
C GLY A 96 15.77 -27.57 -2.84
N ALA A 97 16.29 -27.10 -1.70
CA ALA A 97 16.07 -25.76 -1.18
C ALA A 97 16.65 -24.67 -2.11
N GLN A 98 17.87 -24.90 -2.60
CA GLN A 98 18.51 -23.98 -3.54
C GLN A 98 17.78 -23.91 -4.90
N ARG A 99 17.16 -25.02 -5.33
CA ARG A 99 16.29 -25.04 -6.52
C ARG A 99 14.99 -24.28 -6.30
N SER A 100 14.41 -24.30 -5.10
CA SER A 100 13.22 -23.48 -4.80
C SER A 100 13.53 -21.99 -4.78
N VAL A 101 14.65 -21.58 -4.20
CA VAL A 101 15.07 -20.16 -4.17
C VAL A 101 15.21 -19.60 -5.59
N ARG A 102 15.95 -20.31 -6.46
CA ARG A 102 16.12 -19.89 -7.87
C ARG A 102 14.80 -19.76 -8.62
N LYS A 103 13.86 -20.68 -8.41
CA LYS A 103 12.53 -20.62 -9.05
C LYS A 103 11.72 -19.42 -8.58
N LEU A 104 11.81 -19.07 -7.29
CA LEU A 104 11.12 -17.90 -6.76
C LEU A 104 11.74 -16.60 -7.30
N ILE A 105 13.06 -16.52 -7.38
CA ILE A 105 13.78 -15.40 -8.01
C ILE A 105 13.37 -15.25 -9.47
N GLU A 106 13.42 -16.33 -10.26
CA GLU A 106 13.00 -16.32 -11.67
C GLU A 106 11.54 -15.87 -11.81
N SER A 107 10.66 -16.28 -10.90
CA SER A 107 9.26 -15.86 -10.90
C SER A 107 9.05 -14.37 -10.59
N LEU A 108 9.94 -13.76 -9.78
CA LEU A 108 9.93 -12.32 -9.51
C LEU A 108 10.45 -11.53 -10.71
N GLU A 109 11.58 -11.96 -11.28
CA GLU A 109 12.24 -11.33 -12.43
C GLU A 109 11.38 -11.38 -13.69
N THR A 110 10.66 -12.48 -13.90
CA THR A 110 9.72 -12.62 -15.02
C THR A 110 8.35 -12.00 -14.75
N HIS A 111 8.15 -11.44 -13.55
CA HIS A 111 6.87 -10.89 -13.08
C HIS A 111 5.68 -11.84 -13.21
N ARG A 112 5.94 -13.16 -13.27
CA ARG A 112 4.89 -14.19 -13.31
C ARG A 112 4.03 -14.17 -12.04
N VAL A 113 4.65 -13.74 -10.93
CA VAL A 113 3.98 -13.45 -9.68
C VAL A 113 3.95 -11.94 -9.49
N ASN A 114 2.76 -11.35 -9.56
CA ASN A 114 2.57 -9.92 -9.46
C ASN A 114 1.40 -9.51 -8.56
N THR A 115 0.86 -10.42 -7.72
CA THR A 115 -0.22 -10.05 -6.79
C THR A 115 0.34 -9.70 -5.41
N LEU A 116 -0.36 -8.84 -4.66
CA LEU A 116 0.05 -8.44 -3.31
C LEU A 116 0.31 -9.67 -2.42
N THR A 117 -0.61 -10.62 -2.44
CA THR A 117 -0.58 -11.80 -1.58
C THR A 117 0.64 -12.68 -1.87
N GLU A 118 0.94 -12.90 -3.15
CA GLU A 118 2.06 -13.76 -3.53
C GLU A 118 3.40 -13.06 -3.33
N LEU A 119 3.51 -11.76 -3.62
CA LEU A 119 4.72 -10.98 -3.33
C LEU A 119 5.03 -10.97 -1.82
N CYS A 120 4.03 -10.71 -0.97
CA CYS A 120 4.19 -10.81 0.48
C CYS A 120 4.52 -12.24 0.96
N ARG A 121 4.04 -13.29 0.25
CA ARG A 121 4.41 -14.67 0.57
C ARG A 121 5.90 -14.93 0.28
N ILE A 122 6.40 -14.46 -0.86
CA ILE A 122 7.81 -14.62 -1.22
C ILE A 122 8.70 -13.76 -0.31
N GLU A 123 8.26 -12.56 0.07
CA GLU A 123 8.92 -11.72 1.07
C GLU A 123 9.10 -12.44 2.41
N ARG A 124 8.02 -13.05 2.94
CA ARG A 124 8.10 -13.85 4.18
C ARG A 124 8.99 -15.07 4.03
N PHE A 125 8.98 -15.72 2.86
CA PHE A 125 9.88 -16.82 2.57
C PHE A 125 11.35 -16.37 2.59
N ALA A 126 11.68 -15.28 1.89
CA ALA A 126 13.02 -14.71 1.87
C ALA A 126 13.50 -14.32 3.28
N ALA A 127 12.61 -13.77 4.11
CA ALA A 127 12.92 -13.45 5.51
C ALA A 127 13.12 -14.67 6.42
N SER A 128 12.74 -15.86 5.98
CA SER A 128 12.91 -17.13 6.71
C SER A 128 14.11 -17.96 6.23
N CYS A 129 14.87 -17.46 5.24
CA CYS A 129 16.06 -18.15 4.75
C CYS A 129 17.15 -18.20 5.84
N ASP A 130 17.63 -19.40 6.17
CA ASP A 130 18.74 -19.61 7.10
C ASP A 130 20.11 -19.24 6.49
N ASP A 131 20.21 -19.31 5.15
CA ASP A 131 21.42 -19.03 4.39
C ASP A 131 21.45 -17.55 3.95
N GLU A 132 22.52 -16.84 4.31
CA GLU A 132 22.67 -15.41 4.04
C GLU A 132 22.76 -15.08 2.54
N ASP A 133 23.36 -15.98 1.74
CA ASP A 133 23.52 -15.77 0.31
C ASP A 133 22.17 -15.92 -0.40
N ASP A 134 21.36 -16.90 0.01
CA ASP A 134 19.98 -17.07 -0.48
C ASP A 134 19.11 -15.86 -0.10
N ALA A 135 19.20 -15.37 1.14
CA ALA A 135 18.46 -14.16 1.57
C ALA A 135 18.88 -12.91 0.77
N ARG A 136 20.19 -12.76 0.50
CA ARG A 136 20.72 -11.65 -0.30
C ARG A 136 20.30 -11.73 -1.76
N ALA A 137 20.19 -12.94 -2.31
CA ALA A 137 19.79 -13.15 -3.70
C ALA A 137 18.37 -12.62 -4.00
N PHE A 138 17.50 -12.51 -3.00
CA PHE A 138 16.16 -11.93 -3.17
C PHE A 138 16.14 -10.40 -3.29
N GLN A 139 17.18 -9.68 -2.85
CA GLN A 139 17.15 -8.21 -2.70
C GLN A 139 16.72 -7.46 -3.97
N GLY A 140 17.48 -7.63 -5.04
CA GLY A 140 17.22 -6.97 -6.32
C GLY A 140 15.90 -7.40 -6.93
N PRO A 141 15.68 -8.71 -7.15
CA PRO A 141 14.45 -9.24 -7.74
C PRO A 141 13.19 -8.82 -6.98
N MET A 142 13.24 -8.82 -5.65
CA MET A 142 12.12 -8.46 -4.81
C MET A 142 11.81 -6.95 -4.87
N THR A 143 12.83 -6.10 -4.82
CA THR A 143 12.65 -4.63 -4.97
C THR A 143 12.04 -4.30 -6.34
N ALA A 144 12.61 -4.87 -7.41
CA ALA A 144 12.11 -4.68 -8.77
C ALA A 144 10.67 -5.20 -8.96
N ALA A 145 10.29 -6.29 -8.28
CA ALA A 145 8.93 -6.80 -8.34
C ALA A 145 7.90 -5.87 -7.68
N TRP A 146 8.25 -5.20 -6.57
CA TRP A 146 7.36 -4.20 -5.97
C TRP A 146 7.24 -2.93 -6.81
N ASP A 147 8.33 -2.48 -7.43
CA ASP A 147 8.30 -1.36 -8.37
C ASP A 147 7.41 -1.71 -9.58
N TYR A 148 7.55 -2.93 -10.11
CA TYR A 148 6.69 -3.42 -11.20
C TYR A 148 5.23 -3.52 -10.76
N TYR A 149 4.95 -4.05 -9.57
CA TYR A 149 3.59 -4.17 -9.04
C TYR A 149 2.85 -2.83 -9.00
N VAL A 150 3.55 -1.76 -8.61
CA VAL A 150 3.00 -0.40 -8.57
C VAL A 150 2.88 0.18 -9.98
N SER A 151 3.93 0.08 -10.80
CA SER A 151 3.98 0.72 -12.13
C SER A 151 3.13 0.02 -13.20
N SER A 152 2.81 -1.27 -13.04
CA SER A 152 2.04 -2.08 -14.00
C SER A 152 0.51 -1.98 -13.86
N ASN A 153 0.01 -1.01 -13.08
CA ASN A 153 -1.41 -0.88 -12.68
C ASN A 153 -1.98 -2.05 -11.86
N GLN A 154 -1.20 -3.08 -11.55
CA GLN A 154 -1.67 -4.22 -10.76
C GLN A 154 -2.04 -3.81 -9.33
N PHE A 155 -1.26 -2.91 -8.72
CA PHE A 155 -1.59 -2.29 -7.43
C PHE A 155 -2.93 -1.53 -7.45
N LEU A 156 -3.14 -0.66 -8.44
CA LEU A 156 -4.40 0.06 -8.62
C LEU A 156 -5.57 -0.89 -8.86
N THR A 157 -5.35 -1.94 -9.64
CA THR A 157 -6.36 -2.97 -9.94
C THR A 157 -6.81 -3.69 -8.68
N GLU A 158 -5.89 -4.08 -7.80
CA GLU A 158 -6.23 -4.71 -6.52
C GLU A 158 -6.95 -3.76 -5.57
N LEU A 159 -6.51 -2.49 -5.48
CA LEU A 159 -7.22 -1.45 -4.72
C LEU A 159 -8.65 -1.23 -5.23
N ARG A 160 -8.85 -1.19 -6.55
CA ARG A 160 -10.19 -1.09 -7.17
C ARG A 160 -11.03 -2.33 -6.93
N GLY A 161 -10.40 -3.49 -6.80
CA GLY A 161 -11.05 -4.73 -6.37
C GLY A 161 -11.66 -4.66 -4.97
N LEU A 162 -11.10 -3.81 -4.09
CA LEU A 162 -11.57 -3.55 -2.71
C LEU A 162 -12.50 -2.34 -2.59
N THR A 163 -12.47 -1.43 -3.57
CA THR A 163 -13.26 -0.19 -3.62
C THR A 163 -14.36 -0.29 -4.69
N ARG A 164 -15.21 -1.32 -4.56
CA ARG A 164 -16.21 -1.65 -5.59
C ARG A 164 -17.43 -0.76 -5.57
N SER A 165 -17.70 -0.01 -4.53
CA SER A 165 -18.85 0.91 -4.53
C SER A 165 -18.41 2.26 -5.11
N TYR A 166 -17.21 2.66 -4.73
CA TYR A 166 -16.57 3.93 -4.98
C TYR A 166 -15.12 3.68 -5.40
N PRO A 167 -14.85 3.33 -6.67
CA PRO A 167 -13.50 3.07 -7.16
C PRO A 167 -12.50 4.15 -6.78
N ILE A 168 -11.36 3.74 -6.24
CA ILE A 168 -10.26 4.66 -5.97
C ILE A 168 -9.73 5.28 -7.26
N CYS A 169 -9.44 6.58 -7.22
CA CYS A 169 -8.84 7.32 -8.31
C CYS A 169 -7.35 6.97 -8.45
N SER A 170 -6.79 7.08 -9.66
CA SER A 170 -5.35 6.86 -9.88
C SER A 170 -4.49 7.98 -9.28
N ASP A 171 -5.03 9.19 -9.18
CA ASP A 171 -4.27 10.39 -8.84
C ASP A 171 -3.75 10.36 -7.41
N ILE A 172 -4.45 9.68 -6.49
CA ILE A 172 -3.96 9.45 -5.12
C ILE A 172 -2.67 8.63 -5.09
N ILE A 173 -2.48 7.70 -6.04
CA ILE A 173 -1.26 6.89 -6.14
C ILE A 173 -0.10 7.78 -6.59
N TYR A 174 -0.31 8.60 -7.61
CA TYR A 174 0.71 9.53 -8.09
C TYR A 174 1.11 10.54 -6.99
N ALA A 175 0.12 11.09 -6.28
CA ALA A 175 0.36 12.01 -5.17
C ALA A 175 1.11 11.35 -4.00
N ALA A 176 0.84 10.07 -3.73
CA ALA A 176 1.60 9.29 -2.76
C ALA A 176 3.04 9.03 -3.26
N GLU A 177 3.24 8.74 -4.54
CA GLU A 177 4.56 8.47 -5.12
C GLU A 177 5.47 9.70 -5.07
N VAL A 178 4.94 10.88 -5.37
CA VAL A 178 5.66 12.15 -5.20
C VAL A 178 6.10 12.32 -3.75
N ARG A 179 5.21 12.06 -2.79
CA ARG A 179 5.51 12.17 -1.35
C ARG A 179 6.56 11.17 -0.89
N VAL A 180 6.47 9.91 -1.34
CA VAL A 180 7.47 8.88 -1.08
C VAL A 180 8.84 9.32 -1.59
N ARG A 181 8.93 9.81 -2.83
CA ARG A 181 10.20 10.28 -3.42
C ARG A 181 10.79 11.50 -2.71
N SER A 182 9.94 12.37 -2.17
CA SER A 182 10.38 13.55 -1.42
C SER A 182 10.77 13.26 0.03
N ASP A 183 10.42 12.08 0.56
CA ASP A 183 10.65 11.72 1.95
C ASP A 183 12.01 11.00 2.13
N PRO A 184 12.97 11.59 2.87
CA PRO A 184 14.27 10.96 3.13
C PRO A 184 14.16 9.60 3.84
N ASP A 185 13.11 9.37 4.63
CA ASP A 185 12.89 8.11 5.34
C ASP A 185 12.32 7.01 4.44
N SER A 186 11.81 7.34 3.24
CA SER A 186 11.38 6.34 2.26
C SER A 186 12.52 5.49 1.74
N ASN A 187 13.74 6.05 1.67
CA ASN A 187 14.95 5.31 1.34
C ASN A 187 15.29 4.22 2.36
N ARG A 188 14.56 4.13 3.48
CA ARG A 188 14.65 3.09 4.48
C ARG A 188 13.70 1.92 4.22
N SER A 189 12.99 1.83 3.10
CA SER A 189 12.19 0.65 2.73
C SER A 189 12.41 0.29 1.27
N TRP A 190 12.43 -1.01 0.99
CA TRP A 190 12.50 -1.56 -0.37
C TRP A 190 11.12 -1.82 -0.96
N ASN A 191 10.08 -1.72 -0.15
CA ASN A 191 8.71 -2.03 -0.52
C ASN A 191 7.97 -0.73 -0.88
N LEU A 192 7.92 -0.41 -2.17
CA LEU A 192 7.25 0.78 -2.68
C LEU A 192 5.75 0.78 -2.37
N ALA A 193 5.07 -0.36 -2.54
CA ALA A 193 3.63 -0.47 -2.29
C ALA A 193 3.26 -0.15 -0.84
N TRP A 194 4.01 -0.71 0.12
CA TRP A 194 3.82 -0.41 1.54
C TRP A 194 4.04 1.07 1.85
N LEU A 195 5.07 1.68 1.27
CA LEU A 195 5.36 3.12 1.43
C LEU A 195 4.20 3.99 0.91
N LEU A 196 3.66 3.67 -0.27
CA LEU A 196 2.53 4.40 -0.85
C LEU A 196 1.29 4.31 0.04
N LEU A 197 0.91 3.10 0.47
CA LEU A 197 -0.23 2.88 1.37
C LEU A 197 -0.07 3.66 2.68
N ARG A 198 1.15 3.71 3.21
CA ARG A 198 1.49 4.49 4.39
C ARG A 198 1.37 5.99 4.20
N LYS A 199 1.78 6.52 3.04
CA LYS A 199 1.61 7.93 2.70
C LYS A 199 0.14 8.29 2.48
N MET A 200 -0.65 7.39 1.90
CA MET A 200 -2.08 7.60 1.72
C MET A 200 -2.80 7.86 3.05
N ILE A 201 -2.49 7.09 4.10
CA ILE A 201 -3.07 7.29 5.44
C ILE A 201 -2.36 8.42 6.20
N GLY A 202 -1.02 8.41 6.21
CA GLY A 202 -0.23 9.29 7.07
C GLY A 202 -0.28 10.77 6.67
N ASP A 203 -0.47 11.05 5.38
CA ASP A 203 -0.47 12.41 4.83
C ASP A 203 -1.89 12.86 4.42
N ASP A 204 -2.92 12.17 4.94
CA ASP A 204 -4.35 12.47 4.73
C ASP A 204 -4.78 12.58 3.26
N LEU A 205 -4.17 11.75 2.40
CA LEU A 205 -4.48 11.75 0.96
C LEU A 205 -5.85 11.17 0.69
N VAL A 206 -6.30 10.21 1.51
CA VAL A 206 -7.61 9.58 1.31
C VAL A 206 -8.72 10.62 1.46
N ALA A 207 -8.75 11.39 2.55
CA ALA A 207 -9.80 12.40 2.75
C ALA A 207 -9.71 13.54 1.72
N SER A 208 -8.49 14.00 1.43
CA SER A 208 -8.25 15.06 0.44
C SER A 208 -8.77 14.67 -0.95
N PHE A 209 -8.41 13.47 -1.44
CA PHE A 209 -8.83 13.02 -2.76
C PHE A 209 -10.30 12.58 -2.79
N ALA A 210 -10.85 12.07 -1.68
CA ALA A 210 -12.27 11.75 -1.58
C ALA A 210 -13.14 13.00 -1.77
N SER A 211 -12.72 14.13 -1.18
CA SER A 211 -13.40 15.41 -1.32
C SER A 211 -13.31 15.96 -2.74
N ILE A 212 -12.12 15.90 -3.37
CA ILE A 212 -11.92 16.31 -4.76
C ILE A 212 -12.77 15.44 -5.71
N GLU A 213 -12.78 14.12 -5.49
CA GLU A 213 -13.55 13.20 -6.32
C GLU A 213 -15.06 13.43 -6.17
N ALA A 214 -15.54 13.65 -4.95
CA ALA A 214 -16.96 13.95 -4.70
C ALA A 214 -17.41 15.27 -5.32
N ALA A 215 -16.53 16.25 -5.45
CA ALA A 215 -16.86 17.56 -6.03
C ALA A 215 -16.88 17.54 -7.57
N LYS A 216 -16.45 16.45 -8.22
CA LYS A 216 -16.43 16.34 -9.67
C LYS A 216 -17.85 16.44 -10.27
N PRO A 217 -18.10 17.30 -11.26
CA PRO A 217 -19.42 17.42 -11.89
C PRO A 217 -19.95 16.09 -12.44
N GLU A 218 -19.05 15.22 -12.91
CA GLU A 218 -19.40 13.90 -13.45
C GLU A 218 -20.05 12.96 -12.42
N MET A 219 -19.86 13.22 -11.11
CA MET A 219 -20.52 12.49 -10.03
C MET A 219 -22.03 12.80 -9.92
N TRP A 220 -22.42 13.97 -10.39
CA TRP A 220 -23.75 14.55 -10.18
C TRP A 220 -24.56 14.68 -11.48
N GLY A 221 -23.90 14.51 -12.64
CA GLY A 221 -24.55 14.59 -13.95
C GLY A 221 -25.00 16.02 -14.24
N GLU A 222 -26.30 16.23 -14.40
CA GLU A 222 -26.90 17.56 -14.63
C GLU A 222 -27.32 18.27 -13.33
N MET A 223 -27.13 17.63 -12.16
CA MET A 223 -27.49 18.21 -10.88
C MET A 223 -26.36 19.09 -10.34
N GLU A 224 -26.71 20.27 -9.81
CA GLU A 224 -25.82 21.07 -8.98
C GLU A 224 -25.98 20.64 -7.51
N PRO A 225 -25.00 19.91 -6.94
CA PRO A 225 -25.08 19.48 -5.56
C PRO A 225 -24.86 20.64 -4.59
N THR A 226 -25.45 20.50 -3.41
CA THR A 226 -25.09 21.33 -2.26
C THR A 226 -23.75 20.89 -1.67
N GLU A 227 -23.07 21.79 -0.97
CA GLU A 227 -21.82 21.50 -0.26
C GLU A 227 -21.97 20.32 0.71
N GLU A 228 -23.13 20.22 1.38
CA GLU A 228 -23.45 19.13 2.31
C GLU A 228 -23.56 17.77 1.61
N GLU A 229 -24.08 17.73 0.39
CA GLU A 229 -24.18 16.50 -0.41
C GLU A 229 -22.82 16.05 -0.93
N ILE A 230 -21.97 17.00 -1.34
CA ILE A 230 -20.57 16.73 -1.69
C ILE A 230 -19.85 16.10 -0.51
N GLN A 231 -19.98 16.68 0.69
CA GLN A 231 -19.35 16.16 1.90
C GLN A 231 -19.85 14.76 2.28
N GLN A 232 -21.16 14.49 2.12
CA GLN A 232 -21.71 13.15 2.37
C GLN A 232 -21.14 12.10 1.40
N LEU A 233 -21.00 12.46 0.11
CA LEU A 233 -20.41 11.58 -0.88
C LEU A 233 -18.90 11.38 -0.63
N ALA A 234 -18.18 12.45 -0.25
CA ALA A 234 -16.78 12.38 0.15
C ALA A 234 -16.57 11.42 1.33
N ALA A 235 -17.43 11.48 2.35
CA ALA A 235 -17.37 10.56 3.48
C ALA A 235 -17.58 9.09 3.06
N CYS A 236 -18.42 8.83 2.05
CA CYS A 236 -18.60 7.49 1.49
C CYS A 236 -17.34 6.98 0.76
N PHE A 237 -16.72 7.85 -0.05
CA PHE A 237 -15.42 7.57 -0.69
C PHE A 237 -14.36 7.25 0.35
N GLU A 238 -14.16 8.18 1.29
CA GLU A 238 -13.15 8.10 2.33
C GLU A 238 -13.28 6.80 3.14
N TYR A 239 -14.50 6.46 3.56
CA TYR A 239 -14.75 5.23 4.31
C TYR A 239 -14.31 3.98 3.53
N GLU A 240 -14.72 3.84 2.26
CA GLU A 240 -14.39 2.66 1.48
C GLU A 240 -12.89 2.61 1.14
N TRP A 241 -12.29 3.75 0.82
CA TRP A 241 -10.87 3.85 0.48
C TRP A 241 -9.98 3.56 1.69
N ASN A 242 -10.30 4.13 2.87
CA ASN A 242 -9.57 3.82 4.10
C ASN A 242 -9.68 2.34 4.46
N ARG A 243 -10.86 1.73 4.28
CA ARG A 243 -11.05 0.29 4.49
C ARG A 243 -10.17 -0.54 3.53
N ALA A 244 -10.09 -0.15 2.26
CA ALA A 244 -9.25 -0.84 1.26
C ALA A 244 -7.76 -0.71 1.57
N VAL A 245 -7.28 0.51 1.82
CA VAL A 245 -5.87 0.78 2.17
C VAL A 245 -5.47 0.04 3.44
N THR A 246 -6.31 0.09 4.48
CA THR A 246 -6.08 -0.65 5.74
C THR A 246 -6.07 -2.17 5.50
N THR A 247 -6.93 -2.68 4.61
CA THR A 247 -6.97 -4.10 4.27
C THR A 247 -5.67 -4.55 3.62
N MET A 248 -5.13 -3.78 2.66
CA MET A 248 -3.84 -4.11 2.04
C MET A 248 -2.68 -3.99 3.03
N LEU A 249 -2.68 -2.98 3.91
CA LEU A 249 -1.63 -2.81 4.93
C LEU A 249 -1.52 -4.00 5.90
N ARG A 250 -2.62 -4.73 6.15
CA ARG A 250 -2.62 -5.93 7.02
C ARG A 250 -1.75 -7.08 6.50
N HIS A 251 -1.31 -7.03 5.24
CA HIS A 251 -0.37 -8.02 4.70
C HIS A 251 1.01 -7.96 5.37
N TRP A 252 1.35 -6.84 6.01
CA TRP A 252 2.60 -6.65 6.74
C TRP A 252 2.35 -6.52 8.25
N ALA A 253 2.77 -7.53 9.01
CA ALA A 253 2.73 -7.48 10.47
C ALA A 253 3.78 -6.54 11.09
N ALA A 254 4.86 -6.28 10.36
CA ALA A 254 5.93 -5.35 10.71
C ALA A 254 6.33 -4.53 9.48
N SER A 255 6.91 -3.36 9.71
CA SER A 255 7.33 -2.46 8.64
C SER A 255 8.48 -3.07 7.82
N PRO A 256 8.36 -3.20 6.48
CA PRO A 256 9.40 -3.74 5.61
C PRO A 256 10.50 -2.71 5.36
N ARG A 257 11.27 -2.39 6.40
CA ARG A 257 12.37 -1.41 6.32
C ARG A 257 13.72 -2.09 6.09
N TRP A 258 14.59 -1.41 5.35
CA TRP A 258 16.04 -1.51 5.54
C TRP A 258 16.32 -1.04 6.99
N CYS A 259 16.48 -1.98 7.91
CA CYS A 259 17.23 -1.70 9.13
C CYS A 259 18.69 -1.43 8.76
#